data_AF-A0A7X2N0Z1-F1
#
_entry.id   AF-A0A7X2N0Z1-F1
#
_cell.length_a   1.000
_cell.length_b   1.000
_cell.length_c   1.000
_cell.angle_alpha   90.00
_cell.angle_beta   90.00
_cell.angle_gamma   90.00
#
_symmetry.space_group_name_H-M   'P 1'
#
loop_
_entity.id
_entity.type
_entity.pdbx_description
1 polymer ?
#
loop_
_entity_poly.entity_id
_entity_poly.type
_entity_poly.pdbx_seq_one_letter_code
_entity_poly.pdbx_strand_id
1 'polypeptide(L)' 'MNYPYHNTESRKNKHLNFKERMTIEIRLADGCSAYKIAKELQRPINT' A
#
# COMPACT_ATOMS: atom_id res chain seq x y z
N MET A 1 -28.78 -9.44 -11.95
CA MET A 1 -27.48 -9.77 -12.59
C MET A 1 -26.42 -9.80 -11.51
N ASN A 2 -25.90 -10.98 -11.17
CA ASN A 2 -24.83 -11.16 -10.18
C ASN A 2 -23.50 -11.10 -10.94
N TYR A 3 -22.85 -9.93 -10.96
CA TYR A 3 -21.51 -9.81 -11.51
C TYR A 3 -20.53 -10.24 -10.42
N PRO A 4 -19.88 -11.41 -10.49
CA PRO A 4 -18.81 -11.70 -9.56
C PRO A 4 -17.71 -10.66 -9.82
N TYR A 5 -17.49 -9.78 -8.85
CA TYR A 5 -16.43 -8.77 -8.88
C TYR A 5 -15.08 -9.48 -8.76
N HIS A 6 -14.64 -10.09 -9.86
CA HIS A 6 -13.31 -10.67 -9.99
C HIS A 6 -12.31 -9.53 -10.12
N ASN A 7 -11.90 -9.01 -8.97
CA ASN A 7 -10.77 -8.11 -8.87
C ASN A 7 -9.48 -8.86 -9.27
N THR A 8 -8.84 -8.44 -10.37
CA THR A 8 -7.55 -8.97 -10.83
C THR A 8 -6.35 -8.34 -10.12
N GLU A 9 -6.54 -7.27 -9.34
CA GLU A 9 -5.50 -6.69 -8.49
C GLU A 9 -5.25 -7.59 -7.26
N SER A 10 -4.20 -8.39 -7.34
CA SER A 10 -3.74 -9.30 -6.29
C SER A 10 -3.53 -8.61 -4.93
N ARG A 11 -3.20 -7.31 -4.92
CA ARG A 11 -2.87 -6.52 -3.71
C ARG A 11 -4.05 -5.78 -3.09
N LYS A 12 -5.17 -5.66 -3.78
CA LYS A 12 -6.35 -4.93 -3.28
C LYS A 12 -7.04 -5.72 -2.16
N ASN A 13 -7.47 -5.01 -1.12
CA ASN A 13 -8.00 -5.59 0.14
C ASN A 13 -7.03 -6.53 0.87
N LYS A 14 -5.72 -6.38 0.63
CA LYS A 14 -4.67 -7.10 1.37
C LYS A 14 -3.92 -6.13 2.27
N HIS A 15 -3.65 -6.57 3.48
CA HIS A 15 -2.81 -5.87 4.45
C HIS A 15 -1.41 -5.63 3.88
N LEU A 16 -0.73 -4.62 4.43
CA LEU A 16 0.68 -4.40 4.16
C LEU A 16 1.48 -5.61 4.66
N ASN A 17 2.37 -6.10 3.81
CA ASN A 17 3.31 -7.14 4.20
C ASN A 17 4.41 -6.55 5.12
N PHE A 18 5.18 -7.43 5.77
CA PHE A 18 6.22 -7.00 6.70
C PHE A 18 7.25 -6.04 6.07
N LYS A 19 7.64 -6.30 4.81
CA LYS A 19 8.60 -5.43 4.10
C LYS A 19 8.02 -4.04 3.86
N GLU A 20 6.79 -3.95 3.37
CA GLU A 20 6.08 -2.68 3.16
C GLU A 20 5.99 -1.89 4.48
N ARG A 21 5.63 -2.54 5.58
CA ARG A 21 5.58 -1.91 6.91
C ARG A 21 6.94 -1.37 7.35
N MET A 22 7.99 -2.18 7.24
CA MET A 22 9.36 -1.76 7.57
C MET A 22 9.81 -0.56 6.72
N THR A 23 9.50 -0.58 5.42
CA THR A 23 9.81 0.53 4.52
C THR A 23 9.09 1.81 4.94
N ILE A 24 7.82 1.74 5.35
CA ILE A 24 7.10 2.91 5.87
C ILE A 24 7.80 3.47 7.11
N GLU A 25 8.13 2.63 8.09
CA GLU A 25 8.77 3.05 9.34
C GLU A 25 10.13 3.74 9.10
N ILE A 26 10.98 3.16 8.24
CA ILE A 26 12.28 3.75 7.88
C ILE A 26 12.09 5.09 7.16
N ARG A 27 11.21 5.15 6.16
CA ARG A 27 10.98 6.38 5.38
C ARG A 27 10.35 7.50 6.21
N LEU A 28 9.50 7.15 7.17
CA LEU A 28 8.96 8.11 8.12
C LEU A 28 10.06 8.67 9.02
N ALA A 29 11.00 7.83 9.48
CA ALA A 29 12.16 8.29 10.24
C ALA A 29 13.07 9.23 9.41
N ASP A 30 13.18 8.99 8.10
CA ASP A 30 13.88 9.88 7.15
C ASP A 30 13.11 11.19 6.84
N GLY A 31 11.91 11.39 7.39
CA GLY A 31 11.09 12.57 7.14
C GLY A 31 10.41 12.60 5.76
N CYS A 32 10.25 11.45 5.09
CA CYS A 32 9.52 11.39 3.84
C CYS A 32 8.01 11.64 4.06
N SER A 33 7.38 12.34 3.12
CA SER A 33 5.93 12.52 3.15
C SER A 33 5.19 11.21 2.88
N ALA A 34 4.04 11.03 3.53
CA ALA A 34 3.18 9.85 3.34
C ALA A 34 2.84 9.62 1.85
N TYR A 35 2.64 10.70 1.09
CA TYR A 35 2.40 10.63 -0.36
C TYR A 35 3.58 10.00 -1.12
N LYS A 36 4.82 10.40 -0.81
CA LYS A 36 6.02 9.87 -1.48
C LYS A 36 6.19 8.37 -1.17
N ILE A 37 5.93 7.98 0.07
CA ILE A 37 5.98 6.59 0.53
C ILE A 37 4.91 5.75 -0.16
N ALA A 38 3.67 6.23 -0.22
CA ALA A 38 2.57 5.54 -0.87
C ALA A 38 2.84 5.33 -2.38
N LYS A 39 3.42 6.34 -3.04
CA LYS A 39 3.81 6.26 -4.45
C LYS A 39 4.93 5.23 -4.68
N GLU A 40 5.92 5.17 -3.79
CA GLU A 40 7.01 4.18 -3.84
C GLU A 40 6.48 2.75 -3.65
N LEU A 41 5.56 2.56 -2.70
CA LEU A 41 4.95 1.26 -2.43
C LEU A 41 3.87 0.87 -3.44
N GLN A 42 3.46 1.78 -4.33
CA GLN A 42 2.29 1.63 -5.18
C GLN A 42 1.05 1.22 -4.36
N ARG A 43 0.86 1.88 -3.22
CA ARG A 43 -0.29 1.71 -2.33
C ARG A 43 -1.09 3.01 -2.27
N PRO A 44 -2.42 2.94 -2.06
CA PRO A 44 -3.20 4.10 -1.65
C PRO A 44 -2.61 4.73 -0.38
N ILE A 45 -2.66 6.06 -0.28
CA ILE A 45 -2.11 6.81 0.88
C ILE A 45 -2.82 6.48 2.20
N ASN A 46 -4.03 5.96 2.13
CA ASN A 46 -4.86 5.53 3.26
C ASN A 46 -4.74 4.04 3.58
N THR A 47 -3.75 3.35 3.02
CA THR A 47 -3.44 1.94 3.34
C THR A 47 -2.66 1.85 4.62
#